data_AF-A0A137QN33-F1
#
_entry.id   AF-A0A137QN33-F1
#
_cell.length_a   1.000
_cell.length_b   1.000
_cell.length_c   1.000
_cell.angle_alpha   90.00
_cell.angle_beta   90.00
_cell.angle_gamma   90.00
#
_symmetry.space_group_name_H-M   'P 1'
#
loop_
_entity.id
_entity.type
_entity.pdbx_description
1 polymer ?
#
loop_
_entity_poly.entity_id
_entity_poly.type
_entity_poly.pdbx_seq_one_letter_code
_entity_poly.pdbx_strand_id
1 'polypeptide(L)'
;MTVTIDKIEHVIEPYITNLGEPRLLLEIPWFEQLNLDIDWQHKTLCLSTPPTWDKYLNELSENKVIYFLGQEEEQINVKTNTATSLAQEFTKTGESDPFKLVPPEYHSFLRVFSEKESERFPPKRKWDHEIKLLDSFTPKAFPNYKLTPKEMDKLDKFLDENLAKGYIQESKSPMASPFFFISKKDGKL
;
A
#
# COMPACT_ATOMS: atom_id res chain seq x y z
N MET A 1 -30.02 11.80 6.18
CA MET A 1 -30.60 12.89 5.36
C MET A 1 -31.48 12.25 4.30
N THR A 2 -32.72 12.72 4.11
CA THR A 2 -33.60 12.26 3.04
C THR A 2 -33.24 13.01 1.75
N VAL A 3 -32.87 12.28 0.70
CA VAL A 3 -32.58 12.84 -0.62
C VAL A 3 -33.54 12.21 -1.62
N THR A 4 -34.22 13.06 -2.38
CA THR A 4 -35.19 12.61 -3.39
C THR A 4 -34.52 12.66 -4.76
N ILE A 5 -34.25 11.49 -5.34
CA ILE A 5 -33.75 11.36 -6.71
C ILE A 5 -34.83 10.66 -7.52
N ASP A 6 -35.18 11.25 -8.67
CA ASP A 6 -36.22 10.73 -9.57
C ASP A 6 -37.56 10.41 -8.88
N LYS A 7 -37.92 11.23 -7.89
CA LYS A 7 -39.15 11.14 -7.06
C LYS A 7 -39.24 9.91 -6.14
N ILE A 8 -38.13 9.27 -5.82
CA ILE A 8 -38.04 8.27 -4.75
C ILE A 8 -37.29 8.89 -3.57
N GLU A 9 -37.87 8.85 -2.37
CA GLU A 9 -37.18 9.27 -1.15
C GLU A 9 -36.17 8.20 -0.73
N HIS A 10 -34.91 8.54 -0.84
CA HIS A 10 -33.82 7.72 -0.31
C HIS A 10 -33.34 8.33 1.00
N VAL A 11 -33.48 7.57 2.09
CA VAL A 11 -32.88 7.92 3.38
C VAL A 11 -31.43 7.47 3.33
N ILE A 12 -30.48 8.41 3.35
CA ILE A 12 -29.05 8.10 3.24
C ILE A 12 -28.28 8.84 4.34
N GLU A 13 -27.23 8.22 4.88
CA GLU A 13 -26.26 8.83 5.79
C GLU A 13 -25.00 9.25 5.02
N PRO A 14 -24.78 10.55 4.75
CA PRO A 14 -23.64 10.98 3.94
C PRO A 14 -22.35 11.12 4.77
N TYR A 15 -21.21 10.77 4.17
CA TYR A 15 -19.89 11.14 4.67
C TYR A 15 -19.43 12.47 4.05
N ILE A 16 -19.09 13.43 4.89
CA ILE A 16 -18.67 14.78 4.47
C ILE A 16 -17.13 14.83 4.44
N THR A 17 -16.53 15.18 3.30
CA THR A 17 -15.08 15.36 3.16
C THR A 17 -14.75 16.75 2.61
N ASN A 18 -13.64 17.37 3.07
CA ASN A 18 -13.23 18.73 2.70
C ASN A 18 -12.32 18.75 1.45
N LEU A 19 -12.74 18.10 0.35
CA LEU A 19 -11.93 17.96 -0.88
C LEU A 19 -12.07 19.11 -1.91
N GLY A 20 -12.84 20.17 -1.61
CA GLY A 20 -13.01 21.34 -2.50
C GLY A 20 -14.30 21.35 -3.34
N GLU A 21 -14.41 22.31 -4.27
CA GLU A 21 -15.58 22.53 -5.16
C GLU A 21 -15.69 21.47 -6.30
N PRO A 22 -16.88 21.20 -6.86
CA PRO A 22 -17.52 19.89 -6.73
C PRO A 22 -17.17 18.90 -7.85
N ARG A 23 -17.14 17.62 -7.48
CA ARG A 23 -17.21 16.46 -8.38
C ARG A 23 -17.93 15.33 -7.67
N LEU A 24 -19.25 15.27 -7.83
CA LEU A 24 -20.07 14.11 -7.49
C LEU A 24 -19.32 12.81 -7.86
N LEU A 25 -18.95 12.03 -6.85
CA LEU A 25 -18.46 10.66 -7.02
C LEU A 25 -19.65 9.73 -6.82
N LEU A 26 -20.00 9.02 -7.89
CA LEU A 26 -20.97 7.93 -7.89
C LEU A 26 -20.15 6.64 -7.85
N GLU A 27 -20.37 5.80 -6.84
CA GLU A 27 -19.66 4.54 -6.71
C GLU A 27 -20.40 3.40 -7.44
N ILE A 28 -19.70 2.29 -7.64
CA ILE A 28 -20.20 1.10 -8.36
C ILE A 28 -21.57 0.62 -7.86
N PRO A 29 -21.86 0.56 -6.53
CA PRO A 29 -23.18 0.12 -6.06
C PRO A 29 -24.35 0.96 -6.59
N TRP A 30 -24.13 2.25 -6.86
CA TRP A 30 -25.16 3.12 -7.43
C TRP A 30 -25.42 2.81 -8.91
N PHE A 31 -24.36 2.53 -9.67
CA PHE A 31 -24.47 2.12 -11.08
C PHE A 31 -25.19 0.78 -11.23
N GLU A 32 -24.92 -0.17 -10.33
CA GLU A 32 -25.57 -1.48 -10.32
C GLU A 32 -27.07 -1.40 -10.04
N GLN A 33 -27.49 -0.51 -9.12
CA GLN A 33 -28.91 -0.33 -8.80
C GLN A 33 -29.74 0.21 -9.95
N LEU A 34 -29.18 1.12 -10.74
CA LEU A 34 -29.88 1.76 -11.86
C LEU A 34 -29.68 1.03 -13.19
N ASN A 35 -28.72 0.09 -13.25
CA ASN A 35 -28.34 -0.67 -14.43
C ASN A 35 -28.18 0.23 -15.68
N LEU A 36 -27.36 1.26 -15.52
CA LEU A 36 -27.16 2.31 -16.53
C LEU A 36 -26.39 1.78 -17.74
N ASP A 37 -26.76 2.25 -18.93
CA ASP A 37 -25.97 2.00 -20.13
C ASP A 37 -24.92 3.11 -20.27
N ILE A 38 -23.64 2.72 -20.21
CA ILE A 38 -22.50 3.63 -20.19
C ILE A 38 -21.73 3.51 -21.51
N ASP A 39 -21.76 4.59 -22.29
CA ASP A 39 -20.89 4.75 -23.44
C ASP A 39 -19.59 5.44 -23.01
N TRP A 40 -18.54 4.65 -22.84
CA TRP A 40 -17.23 5.13 -22.43
C TRP A 40 -16.50 5.94 -23.51
N GLN A 41 -16.79 5.69 -24.79
CA GLN A 41 -16.12 6.35 -25.91
C GLN A 41 -16.61 7.79 -26.05
N HIS A 42 -17.92 7.99 -25.86
CA HIS A 42 -18.56 9.30 -25.93
C HIS A 42 -18.78 9.94 -24.56
N LYS A 43 -18.47 9.22 -23.47
CA LYS A 43 -18.64 9.63 -22.07
C LYS A 43 -20.08 10.02 -21.75
N THR A 44 -21.02 9.22 -22.25
CA THR A 44 -22.46 9.44 -22.05
C THR A 44 -23.08 8.32 -21.23
N LEU A 45 -24.10 8.67 -20.44
CA LEU A 45 -24.89 7.73 -19.64
C LEU A 45 -26.33 7.78 -20.16
N CYS A 46 -26.91 6.61 -20.46
CA CYS A 46 -28.27 6.49 -20.98
C CYS A 46 -29.17 5.81 -19.94
N LEU A 47 -30.24 6.49 -19.56
CA LEU A 47 -31.32 5.97 -18.71
C LEU A 47 -32.36 5.29 -19.60
N SER A 48 -32.70 4.04 -19.34
CA SER A 48 -33.48 3.20 -20.26
C SER A 48 -35.00 3.48 -20.29
N THR A 49 -35.54 4.38 -19.45
CA THR A 49 -36.95 4.81 -19.54
C THR A 49 -37.16 6.28 -19.14
N PRO A 50 -37.85 7.12 -19.94
CA PRO A 50 -38.26 8.45 -19.52
C PRO A 50 -39.79 8.61 -19.40
N PRO A 51 -40.35 9.15 -18.31
CA PRO A 51 -41.69 9.74 -18.36
C PRO A 51 -41.64 11.27 -18.26
N THR A 52 -41.86 11.92 -19.41
CA THR A 52 -42.37 13.30 -19.62
C THR A 52 -41.97 14.37 -18.59
N TRP A 53 -40.96 15.18 -18.90
CA TRP A 53 -40.25 16.05 -17.95
C TRP A 53 -40.27 17.56 -18.27
N ASP A 54 -41.03 18.02 -19.25
CA ASP A 54 -40.89 19.40 -19.73
C ASP A 54 -41.39 20.49 -18.77
N LYS A 55 -42.12 20.15 -17.71
CA LYS A 55 -42.71 21.15 -16.80
C LYS A 55 -41.80 21.55 -15.61
N TYR A 56 -40.79 20.75 -15.27
CA TYR A 56 -40.09 20.90 -13.97
C TYR A 56 -38.56 21.09 -14.07
N LEU A 57 -38.00 21.03 -15.28
CA LEU A 57 -36.57 21.30 -15.52
C LEU A 57 -36.18 22.78 -15.38
N ASN A 58 -37.15 23.71 -15.31
CA ASN A 58 -36.88 25.16 -15.25
C ASN A 58 -36.55 25.71 -13.84
N GLU A 59 -36.53 24.87 -12.78
CA GLU A 59 -36.38 25.35 -11.39
C GLU A 59 -35.04 25.00 -10.71
N LEU A 60 -34.10 24.34 -11.40
CA LEU A 60 -32.77 24.10 -10.84
C LEU A 60 -31.81 25.21 -11.27
N SER A 61 -31.30 25.98 -10.31
CA SER A 61 -30.25 26.96 -10.55
C SER A 61 -28.90 26.28 -10.78
N GLU A 62 -28.08 26.88 -11.66
CA GLU A 62 -26.85 26.31 -12.26
C GLU A 62 -25.77 25.77 -11.28
N ASN A 63 -25.91 25.96 -9.97
CA ASN A 63 -24.80 25.84 -9.02
C ASN A 63 -25.02 24.87 -7.84
N LYS A 64 -25.75 23.76 -8.03
CA LYS A 64 -25.83 22.70 -7.00
C LYS A 64 -25.41 21.34 -7.53
N VAL A 65 -24.41 20.74 -6.88
CA VAL A 65 -23.90 19.39 -7.12
C VAL A 65 -23.93 18.61 -5.80
N ILE A 66 -24.39 17.35 -5.82
CA ILE A 66 -24.64 16.48 -4.65
C ILE A 66 -23.88 15.16 -4.86
N TYR A 67 -23.47 14.46 -3.79
CA TYR A 67 -22.65 13.22 -3.81
C TYR A 67 -23.45 11.96 -3.37
N PHE A 68 -23.09 10.75 -3.87
CA PHE A 68 -23.69 9.47 -3.44
C PHE A 68 -22.56 8.51 -3.00
N LEU A 69 -22.68 7.88 -1.83
CA LEU A 69 -21.74 6.86 -1.35
C LEU A 69 -22.49 5.55 -1.10
N GLY A 70 -21.88 4.43 -1.50
CA GLY A 70 -22.37 3.09 -1.18
C GLY A 70 -22.19 2.82 0.31
N GLN A 71 -23.16 2.17 0.94
CA GLN A 71 -23.04 1.76 2.34
C GLN A 71 -22.09 0.56 2.46
N GLU A 72 -20.81 0.82 2.70
CA GLU A 72 -19.99 -0.04 3.53
C GLU A 72 -19.21 0.83 4.53
N GLU A 73 -19.45 0.59 5.82
CA GLU A 73 -18.72 1.21 6.92
C GLU A 73 -17.27 0.72 6.92
N GLU A 74 -16.40 1.27 6.08
CA GLU A 74 -14.96 1.13 6.29
C GLU A 74 -14.56 2.05 7.46
N GLN A 75 -14.38 1.43 8.62
CA GLN A 75 -13.79 2.05 9.80
C GLN A 75 -12.46 2.72 9.46
N ILE A 76 -12.48 4.05 9.42
CA ILE A 76 -11.42 5.00 9.79
C ILE A 76 -9.99 4.44 9.71
N ASN A 77 -9.37 4.62 8.54
CA ASN A 77 -7.96 4.98 8.39
C ASN A 77 -6.90 4.02 8.97
N VAL A 78 -7.10 2.71 8.85
CA VAL A 78 -5.98 1.77 8.89
C VAL A 78 -5.37 1.74 7.48
N LYS A 79 -4.18 2.33 7.31
CA LYS A 79 -3.37 2.19 6.07
C LYS A 79 -2.89 0.74 5.90
N THR A 80 -3.81 -0.18 5.69
CA THR A 80 -3.52 -1.55 5.27
C THR A 80 -4.10 -1.68 3.88
N ASN A 81 -3.23 -1.70 2.87
CA ASN A 81 -3.66 -2.07 1.54
C ASN A 81 -3.95 -3.59 1.51
N THR A 82 -4.69 -4.04 0.50
CA THR A 82 -5.06 -5.45 0.30
C THR A 82 -3.85 -6.38 0.39
N ALA A 83 -2.69 -5.95 -0.11
CA ALA A 83 -1.44 -6.71 -0.04
C ALA A 83 -0.93 -6.91 1.40
N THR A 84 -0.98 -5.89 2.27
CA THR A 84 -0.64 -6.04 3.69
C THR A 84 -1.60 -6.95 4.44
N SER A 85 -2.90 -6.87 4.17
CA SER A 85 -3.89 -7.76 4.80
C SER A 85 -3.68 -9.22 4.39
N LEU A 86 -3.49 -9.48 3.08
CA LEU A 86 -3.13 -10.79 2.56
C LEU A 86 -1.85 -11.32 3.23
N ALA A 87 -0.77 -10.52 3.27
CA ALA A 87 0.48 -10.93 3.90
C ALA A 87 0.30 -11.30 5.38
N GLN A 88 -0.52 -10.55 6.14
CA GLN A 88 -0.81 -10.86 7.54
C GLN A 88 -1.58 -12.18 7.69
N GLU A 89 -2.55 -12.46 6.83
CA GLU A 89 -3.27 -13.74 6.83
C GLU A 89 -2.34 -14.91 6.50
N PHE A 90 -1.45 -14.75 5.52
CA PHE A 90 -0.42 -15.73 5.19
C PHE A 90 0.56 -15.99 6.34
N THR A 91 0.95 -14.97 7.11
CA THR A 91 1.81 -15.20 8.29
C THR A 91 1.11 -15.99 9.41
N LYS A 92 -0.23 -16.03 9.46
CA LYS A 92 -0.99 -16.78 10.47
C LYS A 92 -1.12 -18.27 10.14
N THR A 93 -1.11 -18.65 8.86
CA THR A 93 -1.27 -20.05 8.45
C THR A 93 -0.04 -20.90 8.74
N GLY A 94 1.14 -20.29 8.88
CA GLY A 94 2.39 -20.97 9.26
C GLY A 94 2.90 -21.99 8.23
N GLU A 95 2.29 -22.04 7.04
CA GLU A 95 2.72 -22.92 5.96
C GLU A 95 4.02 -22.38 5.36
N SER A 96 5.09 -23.17 5.45
CA SER A 96 6.45 -22.77 4.99
C SER A 96 6.90 -23.51 3.73
N ASP A 97 6.10 -24.45 3.22
CA ASP A 97 6.43 -25.23 2.03
C ASP A 97 6.20 -24.40 0.75
N PRO A 98 7.28 -24.04 0.00
CA PRO A 98 7.15 -23.22 -1.21
C PRO A 98 6.25 -23.86 -2.28
N PHE A 99 6.15 -25.20 -2.34
CA PHE A 99 5.34 -25.89 -3.34
C PHE A 99 3.83 -25.66 -3.17
N LYS A 100 3.39 -25.37 -1.95
CA LYS A 100 1.98 -25.10 -1.64
C LYS A 100 1.64 -23.62 -1.73
N LEU A 101 2.63 -22.75 -1.50
CA LEU A 101 2.47 -21.30 -1.51
C LEU A 101 2.55 -20.71 -2.92
N VAL A 102 3.40 -21.31 -3.76
CA VAL A 102 3.69 -20.79 -5.10
C VAL A 102 2.73 -21.44 -6.11
N PRO A 103 2.01 -20.64 -6.93
CA PRO A 103 1.15 -21.17 -7.98
C PRO A 103 1.92 -22.10 -8.95
N PRO A 104 1.28 -23.15 -9.50
CA PRO A 104 1.94 -24.15 -10.36
C PRO A 104 2.71 -23.56 -11.53
N GLU A 105 2.26 -22.43 -12.07
CA GLU A 105 2.88 -21.71 -13.19
C GLU A 105 4.31 -21.24 -12.86
N TYR A 106 4.60 -21.00 -11.58
CA TYR A 106 5.89 -20.52 -11.08
C TYR A 106 6.74 -21.63 -10.44
N HIS A 107 6.32 -22.89 -10.51
CA HIS A 107 7.07 -24.01 -9.91
C HIS A 107 8.48 -24.17 -10.51
N SER A 108 8.69 -23.74 -11.76
CA SER A 108 10.01 -23.68 -12.38
C SER A 108 10.98 -22.70 -11.69
N PHE A 109 10.46 -21.75 -10.92
CA PHE A 109 11.21 -20.71 -10.21
C PHE A 109 11.19 -20.86 -8.69
N LEU A 110 10.83 -22.03 -8.15
CA LEU A 110 10.74 -22.24 -6.68
C LEU A 110 11.98 -21.82 -5.92
N ARG A 111 13.15 -21.97 -6.55
CA ARG A 111 14.44 -21.45 -6.08
C ARG A 111 14.42 -19.97 -5.68
N VAL A 112 13.70 -19.13 -6.42
CA VAL A 112 13.58 -17.69 -6.15
C VAL A 112 12.77 -17.41 -4.89
N PHE A 113 11.87 -18.32 -4.53
CA PHE A 113 11.01 -18.23 -3.35
C PHE A 113 11.62 -18.90 -2.11
N SER A 114 12.82 -19.50 -2.22
CA SER A 114 13.51 -20.12 -1.09
C SER A 114 14.24 -19.07 -0.26
N GLU A 115 13.86 -18.94 1.02
CA GLU A 115 14.55 -18.06 1.97
C GLU A 115 16.04 -18.40 2.07
N LYS A 116 16.37 -19.69 2.20
CA LYS A 116 17.76 -20.15 2.29
C LYS A 116 18.58 -19.82 1.04
N GLU A 117 18.00 -19.95 -0.16
CA GLU A 117 18.71 -19.58 -1.40
C GLU A 117 18.80 -18.08 -1.62
N SER A 118 17.99 -17.30 -0.89
CA SER A 118 18.06 -15.84 -0.85
C SER A 118 19.20 -15.32 0.03
N GLU A 119 19.71 -16.13 0.96
CA GLU A 119 20.80 -15.80 1.89
C GLU A 119 22.18 -15.79 1.23
N ARG A 120 22.33 -15.05 0.13
CA ARG A 120 23.60 -14.88 -0.58
C ARG A 120 23.60 -13.59 -1.39
N PHE A 121 24.78 -13.03 -1.57
CA PHE A 121 24.94 -11.95 -2.54
C PHE A 121 24.66 -12.43 -3.98
N PRO A 122 24.11 -11.55 -4.84
CA PRO A 122 24.04 -11.85 -6.25
C PRO A 122 25.46 -12.09 -6.81
N PRO A 123 25.60 -12.94 -7.84
CA PRO A 123 26.89 -13.12 -8.50
C PRO A 123 27.36 -11.79 -9.08
N LYS A 124 28.68 -11.56 -9.13
CA LYS A 124 29.27 -10.38 -9.77
C LYS A 124 28.79 -10.26 -11.22
N ARG A 125 28.43 -9.04 -11.62
CA ARG A 125 27.94 -8.72 -12.98
C ARG A 125 28.82 -7.64 -13.60
N LYS A 126 28.65 -7.41 -14.91
CA LYS A 126 29.31 -6.30 -15.62
C LYS A 126 29.02 -4.94 -15.00
N TRP A 127 27.81 -4.79 -14.46
CA TRP A 127 27.36 -3.60 -13.76
C TRP A 127 27.16 -3.99 -12.30
N ASP A 128 28.07 -3.53 -11.44
CA ASP A 128 27.99 -3.70 -9.98
C ASP A 128 27.82 -2.32 -9.33
N HIS A 129 27.29 -2.28 -8.11
CA HIS A 129 27.04 -1.02 -7.43
C HIS A 129 28.36 -0.40 -6.94
N GLU A 130 28.71 0.77 -7.47
CA GLU A 130 29.89 1.54 -7.08
C GLU A 130 29.46 2.90 -6.49
N ILE A 131 29.99 3.24 -5.32
CA ILE A 131 29.82 4.57 -4.72
C ILE A 131 31.05 5.40 -5.10
N LYS A 132 30.89 6.31 -6.06
CA LYS A 132 31.94 7.26 -6.46
C LYS A 132 31.98 8.43 -5.50
N LEU A 133 33.10 8.58 -4.81
CA LEU A 133 33.34 9.70 -3.90
C LEU A 133 33.81 10.92 -4.69
N LEU A 134 33.53 12.11 -4.16
CA LEU A 134 34.05 13.37 -4.69
C LEU A 134 35.53 13.53 -4.30
N ASP A 135 36.32 14.20 -5.12
CA ASP A 135 37.76 14.41 -4.87
C ASP A 135 38.03 15.20 -3.57
N SER A 136 37.06 16.01 -3.14
CA SER A 136 37.12 16.78 -1.88
C SER A 136 36.69 16.00 -0.64
N PHE A 137 36.29 14.73 -0.79
CA PHE A 137 35.77 13.94 0.32
C PHE A 137 36.86 13.58 1.31
N THR A 138 36.57 13.77 2.60
CA THR A 138 37.43 13.37 3.71
C THR A 138 36.75 12.27 4.53
N PRO A 139 37.40 11.10 4.71
CA PRO A 139 36.87 10.03 5.55
C PRO A 139 36.57 10.51 6.97
N LYS A 140 35.43 10.09 7.52
CA LYS A 140 35.02 10.38 8.90
C LYS A 140 34.53 9.12 9.56
N ALA A 141 35.00 8.90 10.79
CA ALA A 141 34.50 7.86 11.68
C ALA A 141 33.64 8.51 12.76
N PHE A 142 32.38 8.09 12.84
CA PHE A 142 31.45 8.52 13.87
C PHE A 142 31.33 7.41 14.92
N PRO A 143 31.34 7.75 16.23
CA PRO A 143 31.10 6.77 17.28
C PRO A 143 29.65 6.29 17.25
N ASN A 144 29.42 5.03 17.67
CA ASN A 144 28.06 4.51 17.83
C ASN A 144 27.26 5.28 18.89
N TYR A 145 25.94 5.30 18.72
CA TYR A 145 25.05 5.80 19.76
C TYR A 145 25.11 4.91 21.01
N LYS A 146 24.74 5.48 22.16
CA LYS A 146 24.60 4.72 23.39
C LYS A 146 23.41 3.78 23.25
N LEU A 147 23.67 2.48 23.29
CA LEU A 147 22.65 1.44 23.22
C LEU A 147 22.29 0.97 24.63
N THR A 148 21.02 0.66 24.85
CA THR A 148 20.56 -0.04 26.05
C THR A 148 21.00 -1.50 26.02
N PRO A 149 21.03 -2.22 27.18
CA PRO A 149 21.41 -3.63 27.19
C PRO A 149 20.58 -4.51 26.23
N LYS A 150 19.27 -4.22 26.13
CA LYS A 150 18.37 -4.94 25.21
C LYS A 150 18.73 -4.70 23.73
N GLU A 151 19.17 -3.50 23.39
CA GLU A 151 19.60 -3.16 22.03
C GLU A 151 20.98 -3.74 21.72
N MET A 152 21.88 -3.83 22.70
CA MET A 152 23.15 -4.53 22.54
C MET A 152 22.94 -6.01 22.23
N ASP A 153 22.10 -6.72 23.01
CA ASP A 153 21.79 -8.13 22.76
C ASP A 153 21.20 -8.35 21.35
N LYS A 154 20.45 -7.38 20.85
CA LYS A 154 19.87 -7.39 19.51
C LYS A 154 20.90 -7.09 18.44
N LEU A 155 21.83 -6.18 18.70
CA LEU A 155 22.94 -5.86 17.81
C LEU A 155 23.85 -7.07 17.63
N ASP A 156 24.21 -7.76 18.71
CA ASP A 156 25.08 -8.94 18.65
C ASP A 156 24.44 -10.04 17.78
N LYS A 157 23.15 -10.32 17.99
CA LYS A 157 22.40 -11.27 17.15
C LYS A 157 22.35 -10.83 15.69
N PHE A 158 22.10 -9.55 15.44
CA PHE A 158 22.10 -9.01 14.08
C PHE A 158 23.46 -9.19 13.41
N LEU A 159 24.56 -8.93 14.12
CA LEU A 159 25.91 -9.12 13.60
C LEU A 159 26.18 -10.59 13.29
N ASP A 160 25.90 -11.51 14.23
CA ASP A 160 26.11 -12.95 14.05
C ASP A 160 25.34 -13.49 12.83
N GLU A 161 24.07 -13.13 12.69
CA GLU A 161 23.23 -13.53 11.56
C GLU A 161 23.75 -13.00 10.23
N ASN A 162 24.11 -11.73 10.15
CA ASN A 162 24.57 -11.12 8.89
C ASN A 162 26.00 -11.53 8.51
N LEU A 163 26.86 -11.83 9.51
CA LEU A 163 28.18 -12.43 9.29
C LEU A 163 28.04 -13.86 8.77
N ALA A 164 27.14 -14.67 9.37
CA ALA A 164 26.88 -16.04 8.91
C ALA A 164 26.32 -16.09 7.48
N LYS A 165 25.43 -15.15 7.12
CA LYS A 165 24.93 -14.97 5.74
C LYS A 165 25.97 -14.38 4.79
N GLY A 166 27.08 -13.88 5.32
CA GLY A 166 28.13 -13.21 4.55
C GLY A 166 27.72 -11.85 3.98
N TYR A 167 26.65 -11.22 4.50
CA TYR A 167 26.17 -9.90 4.07
C TYR A 167 27.05 -8.76 4.56
N ILE A 168 27.74 -8.97 5.69
CA ILE A 168 28.73 -8.04 6.22
C ILE A 168 30.03 -8.81 6.48
N GLN A 169 31.11 -8.06 6.61
CA GLN A 169 32.43 -8.59 6.98
C GLN A 169 33.17 -7.56 7.83
N GLU A 170 34.10 -8.04 8.65
CA GLU A 170 35.00 -7.15 9.37
C GLU A 170 35.84 -6.31 8.40
N SER A 171 36.01 -5.03 8.72
CA SER A 171 36.81 -4.12 7.90
C SER A 171 37.57 -3.12 8.77
N LYS A 172 38.71 -2.66 8.28
CA LYS A 172 39.52 -1.59 8.89
C LYS A 172 39.32 -0.28 8.12
N SER A 173 38.06 0.13 7.98
CA SER A 173 37.68 1.33 7.23
C SER A 173 38.02 2.60 8.02
N PRO A 174 38.57 3.65 7.38
CA PRO A 174 38.68 4.98 7.99
C PRO A 174 37.33 5.70 8.10
N MET A 175 36.27 5.13 7.51
CA MET A 175 34.90 5.62 7.56
C MET A 175 34.04 4.69 8.43
N ALA A 176 33.24 5.28 9.32
CA ALA A 176 32.28 4.56 10.14
C ALA A 176 31.04 5.43 10.38
N SER A 177 29.87 4.81 10.32
CA SER A 177 28.58 5.45 10.63
C SER A 177 27.95 4.74 11.82
N PRO A 178 27.21 5.47 12.69
CA PRO A 178 26.62 4.89 13.88
C PRO A 178 25.47 3.93 13.54
N PHE A 179 25.30 2.90 14.35
CA PHE A 179 24.16 1.99 14.29
C PHE A 179 23.06 2.39 15.29
N PHE A 180 21.79 2.25 14.93
CA PHE A 180 20.65 2.48 15.82
C PHE A 180 19.45 1.61 15.42
N PHE A 181 18.55 1.38 16.38
CA PHE A 181 17.29 0.67 16.14
C PHE A 181 16.13 1.64 15.99
N ILE A 182 15.12 1.23 15.21
CA ILE A 182 13.84 1.92 15.09
C ILE A 182 12.77 0.95 15.56
N SER A 183 12.03 1.33 16.61
CA SER A 183 10.92 0.53 17.12
C SER A 183 9.85 0.35 16.04
N LYS A 184 9.53 -0.90 15.72
CA LYS A 184 8.39 -1.23 14.85
C LYS A 184 7.07 -1.13 15.63
N LYS A 185 5.95 -1.02 14.90
CA LYS A 185 4.60 -0.88 15.48
C LYS A 185 4.20 -2.06 16.38
N ASP A 186 4.77 -3.24 16.13
CA ASP A 186 4.57 -4.46 16.92
C ASP A 186 5.42 -4.49 18.22
N GLY A 187 6.11 -3.40 18.55
CA GLY A 187 6.95 -3.27 19.74
C GLY A 187 8.27 -4.04 19.66
N LYS A 188 8.59 -4.61 18.49
CA LYS A 188 9.86 -5.31 18.26
C LYS A 188 10.95 -4.34 17.80
N LEU A 189 12.16 -4.65 18.24
CA LEU A 189 13.43 -4.15 17.72
C LEU A 189 14.04 -5.21 16.79
#